data_AF-L9VM30-F1
#
_entry.id   AF-L9VM30-F1
#
_cell.length_a   1.000
_cell.length_b   1.000
_cell.length_c   1.000
_cell.angle_alpha   90.00
_cell.angle_beta   90.00
_cell.angle_gamma   90.00
#
_symmetry.space_group_name_H-M   'P 1'
#
loop_
_entity.id
_entity.type
_entity.pdbx_description
1 polymer ?
#
loop_
_entity_poly.entity_id
_entity_poly.type
_entity_poly.pdbx_seq_one_letter_code
_entity_poly.pdbx_strand_id
1 'polypeptide(L)'
;SVTPPIERDIESVDDYLDVLDGSLPPFIETPPELGAVLRANLEERPDGSVSFHGIEYASLYELALFGPYYPLSNDSDYHYFGLTQMVPQWTPFLDNRFVDLARSMPVRYHLRRDVVNAALSALSPALATVPHSETGVRPASRFPLDYAKRYASLFWRKHVTDERSPKPYYSRGPWRDRGVVLRERGFGREVLERNDALLEALPFLDREAAYACYEAHMDGEDHTAALYTLFTILEMPAVEAIAER
;
A
#
# COMPACT_ATOMS: atom_id res chain seq x y z
N SER A 1 4.17 -12.36 -13.02
CA SER A 1 3.15 -13.06 -13.82
C SER A 1 1.84 -12.29 -13.74
N VAL A 2 0.93 -12.43 -14.71
CA VAL A 2 -0.43 -11.87 -14.58
C VAL A 2 -1.28 -12.92 -13.88
N THR A 3 -1.46 -12.76 -12.57
CA THR A 3 -2.35 -13.64 -11.80
C THR A 3 -3.79 -13.14 -12.00
N PRO A 4 -4.71 -13.99 -12.47
CA PRO A 4 -6.13 -13.62 -12.49
C PRO A 4 -6.59 -13.30 -11.06
N PRO A 5 -7.52 -12.34 -10.87
CA PRO A 5 -8.07 -12.03 -9.57
C PRO A 5 -8.99 -13.18 -9.16
N ILE A 6 -8.37 -14.23 -8.60
CA ILE A 6 -9.05 -15.36 -7.99
C ILE A 6 -9.14 -15.06 -6.51
N GLU A 7 -10.34 -15.25 -5.97
CA GLU A 7 -10.59 -15.21 -4.54
C GLU A 7 -9.68 -16.22 -3.85
N ARG A 8 -8.89 -15.75 -2.88
CA ARG A 8 -8.15 -16.63 -1.98
C ARG A 8 -9.03 -16.77 -0.75
N ASP A 9 -9.53 -17.98 -0.53
CA ASP A 9 -10.29 -18.29 0.67
C ASP A 9 -9.34 -18.23 1.87
N ILE A 10 -9.75 -17.47 2.89
CA ILE A 10 -9.06 -17.34 4.17
C ILE A 10 -10.00 -17.97 5.18
N GLU A 11 -9.75 -19.24 5.51
CA GLU A 11 -10.61 -20.03 6.39
C GLU A 11 -10.08 -20.09 7.81
N SER A 12 -8.77 -19.82 7.99
CA SER A 12 -8.08 -19.85 9.27
C SER A 12 -7.18 -18.64 9.48
N VAL A 13 -6.80 -18.43 10.75
CA VAL A 13 -5.78 -17.45 11.12
C VAL A 13 -4.47 -17.73 10.40
N ASP A 14 -4.06 -18.99 10.31
CA ASP A 14 -2.79 -19.35 9.66
C ASP A 14 -2.83 -18.98 8.18
N ASP A 15 -3.97 -19.17 7.48
CA ASP A 15 -4.13 -18.70 6.09
C ASP A 15 -4.00 -17.18 5.96
N TYR A 16 -4.51 -16.43 6.94
CA TYR A 16 -4.39 -14.97 6.97
C TYR A 16 -2.94 -14.53 7.21
N LEU A 17 -2.24 -15.19 8.12
CA LEU A 17 -0.83 -14.91 8.41
C LEU A 17 0.06 -15.24 7.21
N ASP A 18 -0.21 -16.32 6.49
CA ASP A 18 0.49 -16.68 5.24
C ASP A 18 0.30 -15.64 4.12
N VAL A 19 -0.79 -14.86 4.16
CA VAL A 19 -0.99 -13.74 3.23
C VAL A 19 -0.13 -12.54 3.60
N LEU A 20 0.13 -12.34 4.89
CA LEU A 20 0.96 -11.25 5.40
C LEU A 20 2.46 -11.59 5.38
N ASP A 21 2.81 -12.87 5.35
CA ASP A 21 4.19 -13.34 5.35
C ASP A 21 4.89 -12.92 4.05
N GLY A 22 5.71 -11.87 4.17
CA GLY A 22 6.48 -11.28 3.10
C GLY A 22 7.97 -11.40 3.36
N SER A 23 8.78 -11.22 2.32
CA SER A 23 10.22 -11.11 2.51
C SER A 23 10.56 -9.87 3.32
N LEU A 24 11.31 -10.05 4.41
CA LEU A 24 11.83 -8.93 5.18
C LEU A 24 12.80 -8.09 4.34
N PRO A 25 12.90 -6.77 4.62
CA PRO A 25 13.93 -5.95 4.02
C PRO A 25 15.35 -6.48 4.30
N PRO A 26 16.31 -6.28 3.38
CA PRO A 26 17.65 -6.86 3.48
C PRO A 26 18.47 -6.34 4.66
N PHE A 27 18.04 -5.25 5.30
CA PHE A 27 18.72 -4.60 6.42
C PHE A 27 18.13 -4.97 7.80
N ILE A 28 17.30 -6.01 7.89
CA ILE A 28 16.79 -6.52 9.17
C ILE A 28 17.63 -7.75 9.59
N GLU A 29 18.41 -7.63 10.67
CA GLU A 29 19.32 -8.69 11.13
C GLU A 29 18.64 -9.75 11.99
N THR A 30 17.78 -9.30 12.90
CA THR A 30 17.21 -10.16 13.95
C THR A 30 15.70 -10.10 13.89
N PRO A 31 15.07 -10.75 12.91
CA PRO A 31 13.63 -10.89 12.97
C PRO A 31 13.31 -11.84 14.12
N PRO A 32 12.46 -11.48 15.09
CA PRO A 32 11.51 -12.48 15.54
C PRO A 32 10.86 -13.09 14.28
N GLU A 33 10.67 -14.41 14.21
CA GLU A 33 9.96 -15.00 13.07
C GLU A 33 8.71 -14.16 12.81
N LEU A 34 8.61 -13.52 11.64
CA LEU A 34 7.57 -12.51 11.36
C LEU A 34 6.19 -13.10 11.68
N GLY A 35 5.97 -14.35 11.28
CA GLY A 35 4.80 -15.13 11.63
C GLY A 35 4.54 -15.25 13.13
N ALA A 36 5.57 -15.43 13.97
CA ALA A 36 5.42 -15.47 15.42
C ALA A 36 4.98 -14.12 16.00
N VAL A 37 5.50 -12.99 15.50
CA VAL A 37 5.04 -11.64 15.92
C VAL A 37 3.60 -11.42 15.50
N LEU A 38 3.28 -11.70 14.23
CA LEU A 38 1.93 -11.51 13.72
C LEU A 38 0.93 -12.40 14.47
N ARG A 39 1.28 -13.66 14.75
CA ARG A 39 0.45 -14.58 15.54
C ARG A 39 0.27 -14.10 16.97
N ALA A 40 1.33 -13.64 17.63
CA ALA A 40 1.26 -13.13 19.00
C ALA A 40 0.38 -11.89 19.15
N ASN A 41 0.18 -11.13 18.06
CA ASN A 41 -0.68 -9.95 18.03
C ASN A 41 -2.09 -10.25 17.49
N LEU A 42 -2.42 -11.52 17.24
CA LEU A 42 -3.72 -11.95 16.77
C LEU A 42 -4.41 -12.83 17.81
N GLU A 43 -5.54 -12.35 18.33
CA GLU A 43 -6.36 -13.04 19.32
C GLU A 43 -7.73 -13.42 18.74
N GLU A 44 -8.06 -14.70 18.78
CA GLU A 44 -9.40 -15.22 18.45
C GLU A 44 -10.25 -15.27 19.71
N ARG A 45 -11.48 -14.76 19.64
CA ARG A 45 -12.41 -14.75 20.77
C ARG A 45 -13.49 -15.82 20.62
N PRO A 46 -14.08 -16.29 21.74
CA PRO A 46 -15.11 -17.35 21.71
C PRO A 46 -16.38 -16.99 20.94
N ASP A 47 -16.66 -15.70 20.75
CA ASP A 47 -17.81 -15.18 19.99
C ASP A 47 -17.55 -15.12 18.47
N GLY A 48 -16.36 -15.53 18.02
CA GLY A 48 -15.95 -15.51 16.62
C GLY A 48 -15.34 -14.19 16.16
N SER A 49 -15.23 -13.19 17.06
CA SER A 49 -14.50 -11.95 16.78
C SER A 49 -12.99 -12.16 16.87
N VAL A 50 -12.23 -11.29 16.21
CA VAL A 50 -10.76 -11.36 16.16
C VAL A 50 -10.19 -9.99 16.51
N SER A 51 -9.14 -9.96 17.33
CA SER A 51 -8.33 -8.77 17.54
C SER A 51 -6.99 -8.92 16.84
N PHE A 52 -6.56 -7.88 16.12
CA PHE A 52 -5.26 -7.84 15.46
C PHE A 52 -4.60 -6.47 15.69
N HIS A 53 -3.39 -6.47 16.25
CA HIS A 53 -2.66 -5.25 16.63
C HIS A 53 -3.49 -4.23 17.44
N GLY A 54 -4.33 -4.72 18.35
CA GLY A 54 -5.17 -3.91 19.23
C GLY A 54 -6.45 -3.35 18.58
N ILE A 55 -6.77 -3.78 17.37
CA ILE A 55 -8.01 -3.43 16.65
C ILE A 55 -8.95 -4.62 16.69
N GLU A 56 -10.23 -4.39 16.92
CA GLU A 56 -11.26 -5.44 16.98
C GLU A 56 -12.03 -5.53 15.66
N TYR A 57 -12.20 -6.76 15.18
CA TYR A 57 -12.96 -7.13 13.99
C TYR A 57 -14.04 -8.13 14.38
N ALA A 58 -15.24 -8.01 13.82
CA ALA A 58 -16.35 -8.91 14.18
C ALA A 58 -16.12 -10.35 13.70
N SER A 59 -15.17 -10.58 12.79
CA SER A 59 -14.78 -11.90 12.31
C SER A 59 -13.41 -11.87 11.61
N LEU A 60 -12.79 -13.04 11.42
CA LEU A 60 -11.62 -13.22 10.56
C LEU A 60 -11.87 -12.71 9.13
N TYR A 61 -13.09 -12.86 8.65
CA TYR A 61 -13.52 -12.35 7.35
C TYR A 61 -13.46 -10.81 7.28
N GLU A 62 -13.93 -10.11 8.32
CA GLU A 62 -13.85 -8.64 8.39
C GLU A 62 -12.39 -8.17 8.49
N LEU A 63 -11.54 -8.90 9.24
CA LEU A 63 -10.09 -8.66 9.29
C LEU A 63 -9.43 -8.84 7.90
N ALA A 64 -9.76 -9.91 7.18
CA ALA A 64 -9.23 -10.14 5.84
C ALA A 64 -9.62 -9.04 4.85
N LEU A 65 -10.85 -8.51 4.95
CA LEU A 65 -11.35 -7.49 4.04
C LEU A 65 -10.85 -6.08 4.42
N PHE A 66 -10.78 -5.76 5.71
CA PHE A 66 -10.54 -4.38 6.19
C PHE A 66 -9.21 -4.15 6.90
N GLY A 67 -8.49 -5.20 7.28
CA GLY A 67 -7.17 -5.13 7.90
C GLY A 67 -6.16 -4.25 7.14
N PRO A 68 -6.07 -4.34 5.79
CA PRO A 68 -5.16 -3.49 5.02
C PRO A 68 -5.46 -1.99 5.07
N TYR A 69 -6.71 -1.59 5.36
CA TYR A 69 -7.11 -0.18 5.38
C TYR A 69 -7.03 0.45 6.77
N TYR A 70 -6.98 -0.34 7.83
CA TYR A 70 -7.11 0.14 9.20
C TYR A 70 -5.86 -0.18 10.04
N PRO A 71 -5.29 0.80 10.78
CA PRO A 71 -5.79 2.16 10.91
C PRO A 71 -5.45 3.00 9.67
N LEU A 72 -6.41 3.82 9.21
CA LEU A 72 -6.26 4.72 8.04
C LEU A 72 -5.08 5.70 8.18
N SER A 73 -4.55 5.86 9.40
CA SER A 73 -3.33 6.63 9.68
C SER A 73 -2.07 6.04 9.06
N ASN A 74 -2.08 4.75 8.70
CA ASN A 74 -0.92 4.04 8.17
C ASN A 74 -0.89 3.99 6.64
N ASP A 75 -1.96 4.43 5.98
CA ASP A 75 -2.01 4.54 4.53
C ASP A 75 -1.63 5.96 4.07
N SER A 76 -1.29 6.08 2.79
CA SER A 76 -1.23 7.33 2.04
C SER A 76 -2.46 8.24 2.24
N ASP A 77 -3.58 7.70 2.71
CA ASP A 77 -4.76 8.49 3.09
C ASP A 77 -4.54 9.41 4.31
N TYR A 78 -3.51 9.18 5.13
CA TYR A 78 -3.09 10.17 6.14
C TYR A 78 -2.64 11.51 5.52
N HIS A 79 -2.27 11.51 4.23
CA HIS A 79 -2.07 12.77 3.50
C HIS A 79 -3.31 13.66 3.53
N TYR A 80 -4.52 13.10 3.51
CA TYR A 80 -5.75 13.89 3.65
C TYR A 80 -5.84 14.54 5.03
N PHE A 81 -5.41 13.85 6.09
CA PHE A 81 -5.32 14.46 7.41
C PHE A 81 -4.34 15.64 7.41
N GLY A 82 -3.11 15.44 6.92
CA GLY A 82 -2.12 16.53 6.82
C GLY A 82 -2.63 17.72 5.99
N LEU A 83 -3.27 17.45 4.85
CA LEU A 83 -3.86 18.48 4.01
C LEU A 83 -5.02 19.21 4.70
N THR A 84 -5.87 18.52 5.47
CA THR A 84 -6.92 19.19 6.27
C THR A 84 -6.37 20.17 7.31
N GLN A 85 -5.13 19.97 7.78
CA GLN A 85 -4.47 20.94 8.67
C GLN A 85 -4.00 22.19 7.93
N MET A 86 -3.85 22.14 6.61
CA MET A 86 -3.37 23.25 5.77
C MET A 86 -4.52 23.96 5.05
N VAL A 87 -5.51 23.21 4.56
CA VAL A 87 -6.66 23.70 3.79
C VAL A 87 -7.91 22.90 4.15
N PRO A 88 -9.12 23.49 4.12
CA PRO A 88 -10.35 22.71 4.26
C PRO A 88 -10.45 21.69 3.11
N GLN A 89 -10.23 20.41 3.42
CA GLN A 89 -10.36 19.30 2.48
C GLN A 89 -11.46 18.34 2.95
N TRP A 90 -12.18 17.79 2.00
CA TRP A 90 -13.18 16.75 2.23
C TRP A 90 -12.82 15.50 1.42
N THR A 91 -12.97 14.34 2.05
CA THR A 91 -12.82 13.02 1.43
C THR A 91 -14.21 12.36 1.33
N PRO A 92 -14.93 12.49 0.21
CA PRO A 92 -16.30 11.97 0.07
C PRO A 92 -16.42 10.45 0.27
N PHE A 93 -15.35 9.70 -0.01
CA PHE A 93 -15.31 8.25 0.17
C PHE A 93 -15.28 7.81 1.65
N LEU A 94 -14.95 8.73 2.58
CA LEU A 94 -15.00 8.50 4.03
C LEU A 94 -16.31 8.99 4.66
N ASP A 95 -17.35 9.25 3.87
CA ASP A 95 -18.70 9.49 4.38
C ASP A 95 -19.27 8.21 5.00
N ASN A 96 -19.87 8.31 6.19
CA ASN A 96 -20.43 7.17 6.93
C ASN A 96 -21.36 6.30 6.07
N ARG A 97 -22.11 6.90 5.13
CA ARG A 97 -23.02 6.14 4.25
C ARG A 97 -22.26 5.26 3.25
N PHE A 98 -21.09 5.70 2.78
CA PHE A 98 -20.23 4.88 1.92
C PHE A 98 -19.55 3.77 2.72
N VAL A 99 -19.15 4.05 3.95
CA VAL A 99 -18.62 3.02 4.87
C VAL A 99 -19.69 1.96 5.16
N ASP A 100 -20.90 2.37 5.52
CA ASP A 100 -22.02 1.45 5.77
C ASP A 100 -22.38 0.62 4.53
N LEU A 101 -22.34 1.24 3.34
CA LEU A 101 -22.51 0.53 2.09
C LEU A 101 -21.38 -0.51 1.89
N ALA A 102 -20.11 -0.14 2.06
CA ALA A 102 -18.98 -1.04 1.90
C ALA A 102 -19.07 -2.26 2.83
N ARG A 103 -19.50 -2.06 4.08
CA ARG A 103 -19.69 -3.12 5.09
C ARG A 103 -20.89 -4.04 4.81
N SER A 104 -21.92 -3.54 4.14
CA SER A 104 -23.13 -4.32 3.82
C SER A 104 -23.11 -5.00 2.45
N MET A 105 -22.17 -4.63 1.58
CA MET A 105 -22.03 -5.23 0.25
C MET A 105 -21.51 -6.68 0.31
N PRO A 106 -22.14 -7.64 -0.40
CA PRO A 106 -21.59 -8.99 -0.54
C PRO A 106 -20.21 -9.02 -1.21
N VAL A 107 -19.27 -9.87 -0.75
CA VAL A 107 -17.88 -10.05 -1.27
C VAL A 107 -17.76 -9.97 -2.78
N ARG A 108 -18.65 -10.66 -3.50
CA ARG A 108 -18.63 -10.72 -4.98
C ARG A 108 -18.65 -9.35 -5.65
N TYR A 109 -19.18 -8.33 -4.96
CA TYR A 109 -19.20 -6.95 -5.40
C TYR A 109 -17.92 -6.17 -5.09
N HIS A 110 -17.06 -6.67 -4.18
CA HIS A 110 -15.71 -6.15 -3.98
C HIS A 110 -14.71 -6.77 -4.97
N LEU A 111 -14.88 -8.05 -5.33
CA LEU A 111 -13.90 -8.78 -6.14
C LEU A 111 -14.08 -8.67 -7.67
N ARG A 112 -15.32 -8.72 -8.17
CA ARG A 112 -15.59 -8.94 -9.61
C ARG A 112 -16.48 -7.89 -10.26
N ARG A 113 -17.09 -7.00 -9.48
CA ARG A 113 -17.98 -5.96 -10.00
C ARG A 113 -17.51 -4.62 -9.48
N ASP A 114 -17.08 -3.77 -10.40
CA ASP A 114 -16.80 -2.39 -10.03
C ASP A 114 -18.13 -1.62 -9.87
N VAL A 115 -18.65 -1.65 -8.64
CA VAL A 115 -19.90 -0.97 -8.26
C VAL A 115 -19.78 0.53 -8.50
N VAL A 116 -18.59 1.10 -8.31
CA VAL A 116 -18.30 2.51 -8.56
C VAL A 116 -18.43 2.83 -10.05
N ASN A 117 -17.83 2.03 -10.92
CA ASN A 117 -17.94 2.21 -12.37
C ASN A 117 -19.37 2.00 -12.87
N ALA A 118 -20.10 1.03 -12.31
CA ALA A 118 -21.51 0.80 -12.63
C ALA A 118 -22.39 1.99 -12.21
N ALA A 119 -22.19 2.52 -11.00
CA ALA A 119 -22.87 3.70 -10.50
C ALA A 119 -22.51 4.94 -11.33
N LEU A 120 -21.24 5.14 -11.67
CA LEU A 120 -20.78 6.23 -12.52
C LEU A 120 -21.42 6.17 -13.91
N SER A 121 -21.50 4.98 -14.51
CA SER A 121 -22.14 4.77 -15.81
C SER A 121 -23.63 5.07 -15.78
N ALA A 122 -24.30 4.80 -14.66
CA ALA A 122 -25.72 5.11 -14.48
C ALA A 122 -25.98 6.60 -14.21
N LEU A 123 -25.15 7.24 -13.37
CA LEU A 123 -25.33 8.63 -12.94
C LEU A 123 -24.84 9.64 -13.99
N SER A 124 -23.71 9.35 -14.64
CA SER A 124 -23.12 10.23 -15.65
C SER A 124 -22.46 9.42 -16.76
N PRO A 125 -23.23 9.03 -17.79
CA PRO A 125 -22.68 8.32 -18.95
C PRO A 125 -21.53 9.07 -19.62
N ALA A 126 -21.56 10.41 -19.61
CA ALA A 126 -20.50 11.24 -20.15
C ALA A 126 -19.17 10.99 -19.43
N LEU A 127 -19.17 11.04 -18.09
CA LEU A 127 -17.96 10.78 -17.28
C LEU A 127 -17.48 9.33 -17.41
N ALA A 128 -18.40 8.37 -17.51
CA ALA A 128 -18.05 6.96 -17.67
C ALA A 128 -17.33 6.62 -18.99
N THR A 129 -17.30 7.55 -19.95
CA THR A 129 -16.53 7.41 -21.20
C THR A 129 -15.11 7.97 -21.13
N VAL A 130 -14.77 8.70 -20.06
CA VAL A 130 -13.42 9.24 -19.86
C VAL A 130 -12.50 8.09 -19.43
N PRO A 131 -11.42 7.77 -20.17
CA PRO A 131 -10.49 6.72 -19.77
C PRO A 131 -9.68 7.12 -18.53
N HIS A 132 -9.44 6.16 -17.64
CA HIS A 132 -8.53 6.34 -16.51
C HIS A 132 -7.11 6.63 -17.02
N SER A 133 -6.41 7.60 -16.44
CA SER A 133 -5.09 8.03 -16.90
C SER A 133 -4.07 6.89 -16.85
N GLU A 134 -4.09 6.13 -15.76
CA GLU A 134 -3.15 5.04 -15.50
C GLU A 134 -3.35 3.83 -16.41
N THR A 135 -4.59 3.34 -16.55
CA THR A 135 -4.89 2.11 -17.30
C THR A 135 -5.32 2.39 -18.74
N GLY A 136 -5.74 3.61 -19.06
CA GLY A 136 -6.33 3.95 -20.36
C GLY A 136 -7.69 3.30 -20.59
N VAL A 137 -8.31 2.70 -19.57
CA VAL A 137 -9.60 2.03 -19.70
C VAL A 137 -10.73 2.88 -19.15
N ARG A 138 -11.88 2.84 -19.83
CA ARG A 138 -13.09 3.58 -19.45
C ARG A 138 -13.89 2.81 -18.40
N PRO A 139 -14.47 3.47 -17.40
CA PRO A 139 -15.37 2.86 -16.42
C PRO A 139 -16.50 2.01 -17.03
N ALA A 140 -17.07 2.45 -18.16
CA ALA A 140 -18.16 1.71 -18.82
C ALA A 140 -17.72 0.39 -19.52
N SER A 141 -16.44 0.01 -19.43
CA SER A 141 -15.92 -1.21 -20.06
C SER A 141 -16.37 -2.47 -19.32
N ARG A 142 -16.68 -3.54 -20.05
CA ARG A 142 -17.00 -4.84 -19.43
C ARG A 142 -15.74 -5.44 -18.80
N PHE A 143 -15.85 -6.04 -17.62
CA PHE A 143 -14.74 -6.63 -16.86
C PHE A 143 -13.68 -7.38 -17.69
N PRO A 144 -14.00 -8.37 -18.56
CA PRO A 144 -12.96 -9.10 -19.29
C PRO A 144 -12.23 -8.22 -20.32
N LEU A 145 -12.93 -7.27 -20.94
CA LEU A 145 -12.32 -6.30 -21.84
C LEU A 145 -11.49 -5.27 -21.07
N ASP A 146 -11.95 -4.87 -19.90
CA ASP A 146 -11.25 -3.95 -19.02
C ASP A 146 -9.92 -4.56 -18.53
N TYR A 147 -9.98 -5.76 -17.96
CA TYR A 147 -8.81 -6.49 -17.52
C TYR A 147 -7.79 -6.68 -18.65
N ALA A 148 -8.20 -7.17 -19.81
CA ALA A 148 -7.31 -7.36 -20.95
C ALA A 148 -6.72 -6.04 -21.46
N LYS A 149 -7.54 -4.99 -21.60
CA LYS A 149 -7.08 -3.68 -22.07
C LYS A 149 -6.13 -3.01 -21.10
N ARG A 150 -6.34 -3.18 -19.78
CA ARG A 150 -5.42 -2.66 -18.75
C ARG A 150 -4.02 -3.24 -18.92
N TYR A 151 -3.88 -4.55 -19.07
CA TYR A 151 -2.55 -5.15 -19.26
C TYR A 151 -1.97 -4.85 -20.64
N ALA A 152 -2.80 -4.87 -21.68
CA ALA A 152 -2.36 -4.52 -23.04
C ALA A 152 -1.88 -3.07 -23.12
N SER A 153 -2.58 -2.13 -22.46
CA SER A 153 -2.18 -0.72 -22.44
C SER A 153 -0.91 -0.51 -21.62
N LEU A 154 -0.77 -1.16 -20.46
CA LEU A 154 0.45 -1.11 -19.66
C LEU A 154 1.64 -1.68 -20.44
N PHE A 155 1.46 -2.82 -21.11
CA PHE A 155 2.48 -3.43 -21.95
C PHE A 155 2.86 -2.53 -23.13
N TRP A 156 1.88 -2.06 -23.90
CA TRP A 156 2.10 -1.18 -25.05
C TRP A 156 2.82 0.11 -24.64
N ARG A 157 2.43 0.71 -23.52
CA ARG A 157 3.08 1.91 -22.98
C ARG A 157 4.52 1.63 -22.52
N LYS A 158 4.78 0.46 -21.93
CA LYS A 158 6.13 0.08 -21.48
C LYS A 158 7.08 -0.20 -22.64
N HIS A 159 6.59 -0.77 -23.74
CA HIS A 159 7.45 -1.34 -24.78
C HIS A 159 7.37 -0.66 -26.15
N VAL A 160 6.33 0.14 -26.41
CA VAL A 160 6.06 0.67 -27.76
C VAL A 160 5.94 2.20 -27.78
N THR A 161 5.29 2.80 -26.79
CA THR A 161 5.12 4.26 -26.76
C THR A 161 6.30 4.94 -26.05
N ASP A 162 7.07 5.79 -26.75
CA ASP A 162 7.98 6.78 -26.12
C ASP A 162 7.16 8.00 -25.66
N GLU A 163 6.23 7.78 -24.74
CA GLU A 163 5.48 8.88 -24.11
C GLU A 163 6.38 9.54 -23.07
N ARG A 164 7.11 10.56 -23.52
CA ARG A 164 7.97 11.36 -22.65
C ARG A 164 7.13 12.06 -21.59
N SER A 165 7.26 11.60 -20.36
CA SER A 165 6.72 12.33 -19.21
C SER A 165 7.41 13.70 -19.12
N PRO A 166 6.68 14.81 -18.86
CA PRO A 166 7.30 16.14 -18.77
C PRO A 166 8.44 16.20 -17.76
N LYS A 167 8.37 15.35 -16.71
CA LYS A 167 9.44 15.14 -15.74
C LYS A 167 9.50 13.65 -15.38
N PRO A 168 10.69 13.09 -15.10
CA PRO A 168 10.84 11.64 -14.90
C PRO A 168 10.04 11.11 -13.70
N TYR A 169 9.87 11.92 -12.66
CA TYR A 169 9.10 11.57 -11.46
C TYR A 169 7.58 11.71 -11.58
N TYR A 170 7.06 12.18 -12.72
CA TYR A 170 5.62 12.19 -12.94
C TYR A 170 5.16 10.79 -13.34
N SER A 171 4.35 10.19 -12.46
CA SER A 171 3.62 8.97 -12.77
C SER A 171 2.30 9.31 -13.48
N ARG A 172 1.61 8.28 -13.97
CA ARG A 172 0.27 8.39 -14.57
C ARG A 172 -0.86 8.22 -13.54
N GLY A 173 -0.50 7.87 -12.31
CA GLY A 173 -1.38 7.85 -11.16
C GLY A 173 -1.46 9.22 -10.49
N PRO A 174 -2.24 9.33 -9.41
CA PRO A 174 -2.39 10.59 -8.67
C PRO A 174 -1.09 11.04 -7.97
N TRP A 175 -0.13 10.12 -7.79
CA TRP A 175 1.10 10.35 -7.05
C TRP A 175 2.32 10.39 -7.95
N ARG A 176 3.43 10.96 -7.46
CA ARG A 176 4.73 10.89 -8.16
C ARG A 176 5.29 9.47 -8.09
N ASP A 177 6.15 9.13 -9.05
CA ASP A 177 6.92 7.90 -8.98
C ASP A 177 7.94 8.02 -7.85
N ARG A 178 7.68 7.32 -6.73
CA ARG A 178 8.48 7.41 -5.51
C ARG A 178 9.91 6.90 -5.70
N GLY A 179 10.11 5.86 -6.51
CA GLY A 179 11.44 5.33 -6.79
C GLY A 179 12.26 6.34 -7.59
N VAL A 180 11.66 6.97 -8.61
CA VAL A 180 12.34 8.04 -9.36
C VAL A 180 12.60 9.26 -8.49
N VAL A 181 11.65 9.67 -7.64
CA VAL A 181 11.85 10.78 -6.69
C VAL A 181 13.03 10.50 -5.77
N LEU A 182 13.13 9.28 -5.22
CA LEU A 182 14.23 8.88 -4.35
C LEU A 182 15.59 8.97 -5.06
N ARG A 183 15.66 8.53 -6.32
CA ARG A 183 16.89 8.60 -7.13
C ARG A 183 17.30 10.03 -7.51
N GLU A 184 16.34 10.93 -7.75
CA GLU A 184 16.66 12.28 -8.22
C GLU A 184 16.93 13.30 -7.12
N ARG A 185 16.36 13.11 -5.92
CA ARG A 185 16.31 14.16 -4.90
C ARG A 185 17.36 14.04 -3.80
N GLY A 186 18.13 12.96 -3.75
CA GLY A 186 19.25 12.79 -2.80
C GLY A 186 18.87 12.66 -1.32
N PHE A 187 17.62 12.97 -0.93
CA PHE A 187 17.19 12.97 0.47
C PHE A 187 17.38 11.63 1.18
N GLY A 188 17.32 10.50 0.45
CA GLY A 188 17.54 9.18 1.05
C GLY A 188 18.90 9.06 1.72
N ARG A 189 19.96 9.53 1.05
CA ARG A 189 21.31 9.58 1.63
C ARG A 189 21.38 10.52 2.82
N GLU A 190 20.78 11.70 2.71
CA GLU A 190 20.76 12.68 3.81
C GLU A 190 20.06 12.13 5.07
N VAL A 191 18.98 11.35 4.90
CA VAL A 191 18.27 10.70 6.01
C VAL A 191 19.13 9.63 6.66
N LEU A 192 19.81 8.79 5.87
CA LEU A 192 20.72 7.77 6.40
C LEU A 192 21.89 8.39 7.18
N GLU A 193 22.57 9.37 6.58
CA GLU A 193 23.71 10.04 7.20
C GLU A 193 23.32 10.78 8.49
N ARG A 194 22.15 11.42 8.53
CA ARG A 194 21.66 12.11 9.73
C ARG A 194 21.32 11.14 10.86
N ASN A 195 20.80 9.97 10.52
CA ASN A 195 20.36 8.95 11.48
C ASN A 195 21.37 7.80 11.62
N ASP A 196 22.62 8.02 11.24
CA ASP A 196 23.67 6.99 11.21
C ASP A 196 23.90 6.36 12.59
N ALA A 197 23.94 7.18 13.64
CA ALA A 197 24.06 6.71 15.02
C ALA A 197 22.85 5.89 15.48
N LEU A 198 21.64 6.23 14.99
CA LEU A 198 20.42 5.48 15.30
C LEU A 198 20.43 4.11 14.60
N LEU A 199 20.92 4.05 13.36
CA LEU A 199 21.14 2.78 12.65
C LEU A 199 22.12 1.87 13.40
N GLU A 200 23.21 2.42 13.97
CA GLU A 200 24.15 1.63 14.79
C GLU A 200 23.56 1.19 16.13
N ALA A 201 22.70 2.02 16.75
CA ALA A 201 22.16 1.76 18.07
C ALA A 201 21.03 0.73 18.08
N LEU A 202 20.31 0.55 16.97
CA LEU A 202 19.17 -0.36 16.88
C LEU A 202 19.63 -1.80 16.56
N PRO A 203 19.51 -2.75 17.50
CA PRO A 203 20.12 -4.09 17.37
C PRO A 203 19.45 -5.01 16.33
N PHE A 204 18.36 -4.55 15.70
CA PHE A 204 17.63 -5.30 14.68
C PHE A 204 17.86 -4.73 13.27
N LEU A 205 18.63 -3.64 13.13
CA LEU A 205 18.99 -3.04 11.85
C LEU A 205 20.47 -3.29 11.54
N ASP A 206 20.74 -3.73 10.32
CA ASP A 206 22.10 -3.74 9.76
C ASP A 206 22.34 -2.40 9.07
N ARG A 207 23.21 -1.59 9.66
CA ARG A 207 23.62 -0.31 9.07
C ARG A 207 24.21 -0.47 7.68
N GLU A 208 25.16 -1.39 7.50
CA GLU A 208 25.86 -1.57 6.23
C GLU A 208 24.90 -2.07 5.15
N ALA A 209 24.01 -3.00 5.49
CA ALA A 209 23.00 -3.46 4.55
C ALA A 209 21.95 -2.38 4.22
N ALA A 210 21.66 -1.44 5.13
CA ALA A 210 20.79 -0.30 4.85
C ALA A 210 21.41 0.62 3.78
N TYR A 211 22.69 0.95 3.90
CA TYR A 211 23.41 1.70 2.88
C TYR A 211 23.53 0.91 1.57
N ALA A 212 23.86 -0.39 1.62
CA ALA A 212 23.94 -1.23 0.42
C ALA A 212 22.59 -1.32 -0.32
N CYS A 213 21.49 -1.43 0.43
CA CYS A 213 20.13 -1.40 -0.11
C CYS A 213 19.82 -0.08 -0.82
N TYR A 214 20.24 1.05 -0.23
CA TYR A 214 20.12 2.36 -0.86
C TYR A 214 20.93 2.46 -2.15
N GLU A 215 22.21 2.08 -2.12
CA GLU A 215 23.07 2.15 -3.31
C GLU A 215 22.55 1.21 -4.43
N ALA A 216 22.12 -0.01 -4.10
CA ALA A 216 21.49 -0.92 -5.07
C ALA A 216 20.23 -0.31 -5.72
N HIS A 217 19.43 0.44 -4.94
CA HIS A 217 18.29 1.16 -5.48
C HIS A 217 18.70 2.29 -6.44
N MET A 218 19.79 3.00 -6.12
CA MET A 218 20.36 4.04 -6.98
C MET A 218 20.91 3.45 -8.28
N ASP A 219 21.48 2.24 -8.23
CA ASP A 219 21.98 1.48 -9.38
C ASP A 219 20.87 0.87 -10.26
N GLY A 220 19.61 0.96 -9.83
CA GLY A 220 18.44 0.65 -10.65
C GLY A 220 17.51 -0.41 -10.09
N GLU A 221 17.86 -1.06 -8.97
CA GLU A 221 16.96 -1.99 -8.28
C GLU A 221 15.78 -1.24 -7.64
N ASP A 222 14.67 -1.95 -7.38
CA ASP A 222 13.48 -1.35 -6.77
C ASP A 222 13.34 -1.76 -5.30
N HIS A 223 14.05 -1.03 -4.42
CA HIS A 223 13.89 -1.10 -2.97
C HIS A 223 13.00 0.02 -2.42
N THR A 224 12.13 0.62 -3.25
CA THR A 224 11.35 1.82 -2.88
C THR A 224 10.55 1.61 -1.59
N ALA A 225 9.83 0.49 -1.47
CA ALA A 225 9.02 0.20 -0.29
C ALA A 225 9.88 0.07 0.98
N ALA A 226 10.94 -0.75 0.91
CA ALA A 226 11.84 -0.98 2.03
C ALA A 226 12.52 0.32 2.51
N LEU A 227 13.04 1.13 1.58
CA LEU A 227 13.74 2.38 1.90
C LEU A 227 12.80 3.43 2.48
N TYR A 228 11.60 3.63 1.92
CA TYR A 228 10.63 4.57 2.51
C TYR A 228 10.16 4.11 3.89
N THR A 229 10.01 2.81 4.12
CA THR A 229 9.72 2.27 5.46
C THR A 229 10.85 2.57 6.42
N LEU A 230 12.10 2.32 6.02
CA LEU A 230 13.28 2.63 6.84
C LEU A 230 13.36 4.12 7.18
N PHE A 231 13.25 5.01 6.18
CA PHE A 231 13.32 6.45 6.40
C PHE A 231 12.21 6.94 7.34
N THR A 232 11.00 6.38 7.21
CA THR A 232 9.90 6.68 8.12
C THR A 232 10.25 6.27 9.55
N ILE A 233 10.76 5.05 9.76
CA ILE A 233 11.15 4.55 11.09
C ILE A 233 12.26 5.43 11.69
N LEU A 234 13.28 5.77 10.92
CA LEU A 234 14.41 6.58 11.41
C LEU A 234 14.00 8.01 11.80
N GLU A 235 13.00 8.59 11.15
CA GLU A 235 12.51 9.94 11.45
C GLU A 235 11.42 9.97 12.55
N MET A 236 11.08 8.82 13.15
CA MET A 236 10.09 8.75 14.23
C MET A 236 10.73 8.97 15.60
N PRO A 237 10.30 9.97 16.40
CA PRO A 237 10.84 10.21 17.75
C PRO A 237 10.70 9.03 18.71
N ALA A 238 9.67 8.19 18.49
CA ALA A 238 9.47 6.98 19.29
C ALA A 238 10.62 5.97 19.13
N VAL A 239 11.29 5.98 17.97
CA VAL A 239 12.39 5.05 17.66
C VAL A 239 13.69 5.51 18.32
N GLU A 240 13.94 6.83 18.39
CA GLU A 240 15.04 7.39 19.18
C GLU A 240 14.94 6.94 20.65
N ALA A 241 13.74 7.03 21.24
CA ALA A 241 13.51 6.60 22.62
C ALA A 241 13.70 5.09 22.86
N ILE A 242 13.63 4.26 21.82
CA ILE A 242 13.95 2.83 21.90
C ILE A 242 15.47 2.62 21.92
N ALA A 243 16.22 3.37 21.12
CA ALA A 243 17.68 3.28 21.06
C ALA A 243 18.38 3.82 22.32
N GLU A 244 17.73 4.72 23.07
CA GLU A 244 18.24 5.24 24.35
C GLU A 244 18.03 4.29 25.55
N ARG A 245 17.33 3.16 25.36
CA ARG A 245 17.03 2.17 26.41
C ARG A 245 17.98 0.99 26.39
#